data_AF-A0A381TEJ8-F1
#
_entry.id   AF-A0A381TEJ8-F1
#
_cell.length_a   1.000
_cell.length_b   1.000
_cell.length_c   1.000
_cell.angle_alpha   90.00
_cell.angle_beta   90.00
_cell.angle_gamma   90.00
#
_symmetry.space_group_name_H-M   'P 1'
#
loop_
_entity.id
_entity.type
_entity.pdbx_description
1 polymer ?
#
loop_
_entity_poly.entity_id
_entity_poly.type
_entity_poly.pdbx_seq_one_letter_code
_entity_poly.pdbx_strand_id
1 'polypeptide(L)' 'IVARRKLVEAFLQRCVTYANASIERRQQRGDDEAEIVKWVAYRDFTEHAVGEVASGDLDSWLEDAED' A
#
# COMPACT_ATOMS: atom_id res chain seq x y z
N ILE A 1 17.54 1.16 -10.36
CA ILE A 1 16.79 0.52 -9.25
C ILE A 1 16.39 1.49 -8.12
N VAL A 2 17.34 2.14 -7.42
CA VAL A 2 17.04 2.98 -6.22
C VAL A 2 15.99 4.08 -6.47
N ALA A 3 16.07 4.81 -7.59
CA ALA A 3 15.09 5.84 -7.91
C ALA A 3 13.66 5.27 -8.12
N ARG A 4 13.55 4.10 -8.76
CA ARG A 4 12.27 3.41 -8.98
C ARG A 4 11.72 2.89 -7.66
N ARG A 5 12.57 2.28 -6.83
CA ARG A 5 12.23 1.85 -5.47
C ARG A 5 11.61 3.00 -4.66
N LYS A 6 12.30 4.14 -4.59
CA LYS A 6 11.79 5.33 -3.87
C LYS A 6 10.46 5.83 -4.45
N LEU A 7 10.29 5.78 -5.76
CA LEU A 7 9.04 6.18 -6.41
C LEU A 7 7.87 5.25 -6.01
N VAL A 8 8.09 3.93 -6.09
CA VAL A 8 7.09 2.92 -5.76
C VAL A 8 6.78 2.94 -4.26
N GLU A 9 7.80 3.02 -3.40
CA GLU A 9 7.64 3.17 -1.95
C GLU A 9 6.74 4.36 -1.62
N ALA A 10 7.03 5.53 -2.20
CA ALA A 10 6.26 6.75 -1.96
C ALA A 10 4.83 6.67 -2.53
N PHE A 11 4.60 5.89 -3.59
CA PHE A 11 3.27 5.62 -4.10
C PHE A 11 2.48 4.73 -3.14
N LEU A 12 3.06 3.62 -2.67
CA LEU A 12 2.44 2.71 -1.72
C LEU A 12 2.15 3.39 -0.37
N GLN A 13 3.03 4.26 0.11
CA GLN A 13 2.76 5.09 1.30
C GLN A 13 1.53 5.99 1.14
N ARG A 14 1.31 6.54 -0.06
CA ARG A 14 0.08 7.31 -0.37
C ARG A 14 -1.14 6.41 -0.41
N CYS A 15 -1.03 5.18 -0.90
CA CYS A 15 -2.11 4.19 -0.83
C CYS A 15 -2.49 3.84 0.62
N VAL A 16 -1.52 3.62 1.51
CA VAL A 16 -1.76 3.41 2.95
C VAL A 16 -2.48 4.61 3.57
N THR A 17 -1.99 5.82 3.29
CA THR A 17 -2.61 7.07 3.77
C THR A 17 -4.06 7.19 3.30
N TYR A 18 -4.31 6.91 2.02
CA TYR A 18 -5.65 6.92 1.44
C TYR A 18 -6.56 5.85 2.05
N ALA A 19 -6.05 4.65 2.30
CA ALA A 19 -6.80 3.58 2.92
C ALA A 19 -7.22 3.92 4.35
N ASN A 20 -6.30 4.46 5.18
CA ASN A 20 -6.61 4.95 6.53
C ASN A 20 -7.74 5.99 6.49
N ALA A 21 -7.61 7.02 5.66
CA ALA A 21 -8.64 8.05 5.53
C ALA A 21 -9.99 7.47 5.02
N SER A 22 -9.94 6.43 4.19
CA SER A 22 -11.14 5.75 3.70
C SER A 22 -11.82 4.94 4.80
N ILE A 23 -11.05 4.21 5.61
CA ILE A 23 -11.55 3.46 6.79
C ILE A 23 -12.25 4.42 7.76
N GLU A 24 -11.62 5.54 8.11
CA GLU A 24 -12.20 6.54 9.02
C GLU A 24 -13.55 7.05 8.50
N ARG A 25 -13.63 7.42 7.22
CA ARG A 25 -14.90 7.88 6.62
C ARG A 25 -15.98 6.79 6.62
N ARG A 26 -15.61 5.52 6.46
CA ARG A 26 -16.55 4.38 6.47
C ARG A 26 -17.09 4.14 7.87
N GLN A 27 -16.22 4.16 8.88
CA GLN A 27 -16.61 4.05 10.28
C GLN A 27 -17.55 5.20 10.70
N GLN A 28 -17.25 6.44 10.29
CA GLN A 28 -18.10 7.60 10.58
C GLN A 28 -19.50 7.52 9.95
N ARG A 29 -19.63 6.88 8.78
CA ARG A 29 -20.93 6.67 8.12
C ARG A 29 -21.71 5.48 8.68
N GLY A 30 -21.06 4.60 9.44
CA GLY A 30 -21.64 3.32 9.83
C GLY A 30 -21.79 2.35 8.66
N ASP A 31 -20.83 2.35 7.72
CA ASP A 31 -20.75 1.34 6.66
C ASP A 31 -20.61 -0.08 7.29
N ASP A 32 -20.92 -1.12 6.51
CA ASP A 32 -20.83 -2.52 6.94
C ASP A 32 -19.42 -2.88 7.44
N GLU A 33 -19.36 -3.52 8.62
CA GLU A 33 -18.11 -3.98 9.24
C GLU A 33 -17.34 -4.94 8.33
N ALA A 34 -18.05 -5.81 7.58
CA ALA A 34 -17.39 -6.72 6.64
C ALA A 34 -16.68 -5.97 5.50
N GLU A 35 -17.18 -4.81 5.09
CA GLU A 35 -16.51 -3.93 4.13
C GLU A 35 -15.34 -3.20 4.76
N ILE A 36 -15.49 -2.70 6.00
CA ILE A 36 -14.41 -2.04 6.74
C ILE A 36 -13.22 -2.99 6.91
N VAL A 37 -13.46 -4.25 7.27
CA VAL A 37 -12.41 -5.29 7.42
C VAL A 37 -11.62 -5.50 6.13
N LYS A 38 -12.27 -5.47 4.95
CA LYS A 38 -11.56 -5.58 3.67
C LYS A 38 -10.61 -4.40 3.44
N TRP A 39 -11.02 -3.19 3.82
CA TRP A 39 -10.18 -2.00 3.72
C TRP A 39 -9.01 -2.04 4.70
N VAL A 40 -9.22 -2.56 5.91
CA VAL A 40 -8.15 -2.79 6.88
C VAL A 40 -7.13 -3.79 6.33
N ALA A 41 -7.60 -4.92 5.78
CA ALA A 41 -6.71 -5.91 5.16
C ALA A 41 -5.90 -5.30 4.00
N TYR A 42 -6.54 -4.54 3.10
CA TYR A 42 -5.85 -3.83 2.02
C TYR A 42 -4.76 -2.90 2.56
N ARG A 43 -5.06 -2.11 3.61
CA ARG A 43 -4.12 -1.19 4.25
C ARG A 43 -2.93 -1.94 4.84
N ASP A 44 -3.17 -3.01 5.60
CA ASP A 44 -2.13 -3.79 6.29
C ASP A 44 -1.17 -4.45 5.29
N PHE A 45 -1.68 -5.11 4.24
CA PHE A 45 -0.83 -5.71 3.22
C PHE A 45 -0.07 -4.66 2.39
N THR A 46 -0.68 -3.50 2.14
CA THR A 46 0.02 -2.41 1.45
C THR A 46 1.15 -1.85 2.31
N GLU A 47 0.95 -1.69 3.62
CA GLU A 47 1.99 -1.26 4.55
C GLU A 47 3.12 -2.28 4.65
N HIS A 48 2.81 -3.57 4.63
CA HIS A 48 3.82 -4.63 4.51
C HIS A 48 4.65 -4.48 3.23
N ALA A 49 3.99 -4.29 2.08
CA ALA A 49 4.66 -4.10 0.80
C ALA A 49 5.54 -2.83 0.76
N VAL A 50 5.17 -1.76 1.47
CA VAL A 50 6.06 -0.59 1.65
C VAL A 50 7.38 -1.01 2.28
N GLY A 51 7.34 -1.88 3.29
CA GLY A 51 8.52 -2.42 3.95
C GLY A 51 9.41 -3.23 3.00
N GLU A 52 8.83 -4.14 2.24
CA GLU A 52 9.56 -4.99 1.27
C GLU A 52 10.17 -4.17 0.12
N VAL A 53 9.47 -3.12 -0.34
CA VAL A 53 10.04 -2.19 -1.33
C VAL A 53 11.17 -1.39 -0.69
N ALA A 54 11.01 -0.86 0.51
CA ALA A 54 12.02 -0.04 1.17
C ALA A 54 13.31 -0.83 1.48
N SER A 55 13.19 -2.08 1.90
CA SER A 55 14.33 -2.98 2.16
C SER A 55 15.06 -3.39 0.87
N GLY A 56 14.36 -3.37 -0.27
CA GLY A 56 14.87 -3.84 -1.56
C GLY A 56 14.57 -5.32 -1.82
N ASP A 57 13.76 -5.98 -1.00
CA ASP A 57 13.37 -7.39 -1.20
C ASP A 57 12.63 -7.60 -2.54
N LEU A 58 11.97 -6.55 -3.04
CA LEU A 58 11.26 -6.54 -4.33
C LEU A 58 12.05 -5.86 -5.47
N ASP A 59 13.36 -5.67 -5.34
CA ASP A 59 14.15 -5.02 -6.39
C ASP A 59 14.05 -5.74 -7.74
N SER A 60 14.05 -7.08 -7.75
CA SER A 60 13.94 -7.87 -8.99
C SER A 60 12.65 -7.62 -9.77
N TRP A 61 11.60 -7.10 -9.13
CA TRP A 61 10.34 -6.74 -9.79
C TRP A 61 10.36 -5.33 -10.40
N LEU A 62 11.34 -4.52 -10.00
CA LEU A 62 11.52 -3.12 -10.43
C LEU A 62 12.67 -2.96 -11.44
N GLU A 63 13.43 -4.03 -11.66
CA GLU A 63 14.30 -4.20 -12.81
C GLU A 63 13.41 -4.34 -14.06
N ASP A 64 13.83 -3.74 -15.18
CA ASP A 64 13.03 -3.78 -16.41
C ASP A 64 12.74 -5.25 -16.76
N ALA A 65 11.47 -5.62 -16.90
CA ALA A 65 11.13 -6.81 -17.66
C ALA A 65 11.68 -6.54 -19.06
N GLU A 66 12.68 -7.31 -19.49
CA GLU A 66 13.32 -7.16 -20.80
C GLU A 66 12.27 -6.88 -21.88
N ASP A 67 12.47 -5.79 -22.65
CA ASP A 67 11.70 -5.47 -23.86
C ASP A 67 11.75 -6.63 -24.88
#